data_AF-A0A645C3A4-F1
#
_entry.id   AF-A0A645C3A4-F1
#
_cell.length_a   1.000
_cell.length_b   1.000
_cell.length_c   1.000
_cell.angle_alpha   90.00
_cell.angle_beta   90.00
_cell.angle_gamma   90.00
#
_symmetry.space_group_name_H-M   'P 1'
#
loop_
_entity.id
_entity.type
_entity.pdbx_description
1 polymer ?
#
loop_
_entity_poly.entity_id
_entity_poly.type
_entity_poly.pdbx_seq_one_letter_code
_entity_poly.pdbx_strand_id
1 'polypeptide(L)' 'MDEKEITSFIAEFESYMASVITSKEKARKFLQDAGIYTKKGRLRKGYRSPSAGLDAR' A
#
# COMPACT_ATOMS: atom_id res chain seq x y z
N MET A 1 12.07 -22.86 -2.48
CA MET A 1 11.67 -22.11 -1.27
C MET A 1 11.20 -23.16 -0.29
N ASP A 2 11.93 -23.33 0.80
CA ASP A 2 11.64 -24.29 1.87
C ASP A 2 10.41 -23.81 2.67
N GLU A 3 9.66 -24.73 3.28
CA GLU A 3 8.48 -24.43 4.09
C GLU A 3 8.82 -23.51 5.28
N LYS A 4 10.05 -23.64 5.80
CA LYS A 4 10.60 -22.72 6.80
C LYS A 4 10.80 -21.30 6.26
N GLU A 5 11.30 -21.17 5.03
CA GLU A 5 11.51 -19.86 4.39
C GLU A 5 10.17 -19.16 4.13
N ILE A 6 9.14 -19.92 3.72
CA ILE A 6 7.79 -19.39 3.52
C ILE A 6 7.22 -18.89 4.85
N THR A 7 7.35 -19.67 5.91
CA THR A 7 6.82 -19.32 7.24
C THR A 7 7.51 -18.08 7.80
N SER A 8 8.84 -18.00 7.69
CA SER A 8 9.60 -16.81 8.11
C SER A 8 9.20 -15.57 7.31
N PHE A 9 9.03 -15.68 5.99
CA PHE A 9 8.59 -14.58 5.16
C PHE A 9 7.19 -14.07 5.55
N ILE A 10 6.23 -14.96 5.81
CA ILE A 10 4.88 -14.57 6.24
C ILE A 10 4.93 -13.81 7.57
N ALA A 11 5.67 -14.32 8.55
CA ALA A 11 5.79 -13.68 9.86
C ALA A 11 6.44 -12.28 9.78
N GLU A 12 7.48 -12.14 8.97
CA GLU A 12 8.12 -10.84 8.72
C GLU A 12 7.19 -9.87 8.01
N PHE A 13 6.44 -10.36 7.01
CA PHE A 13 5.48 -9.55 6.27
C PHE A 13 4.33 -9.05 7.15
N GLU A 14 3.76 -9.91 7.98
CA GLU A 14 2.70 -9.54 8.94
C GLU A 14 3.19 -8.49 9.95
N SER A 15 4.40 -8.68 10.49
CA SER A 15 5.02 -7.73 11.41
C SER A 15 5.26 -6.37 10.76
N TYR A 16 5.73 -6.37 9.51
CA TYR A 16 5.90 -5.15 8.73
C TYR A 16 4.56 -4.44 8.51
N MET A 17 3.53 -5.16 8.07
CA MET A 17 2.20 -4.61 7.81
C MET A 17 1.56 -4.01 9.07
N ALA A 18 1.71 -4.66 10.23
CA ALA A 18 1.28 -4.10 11.52
C ALA A 18 1.97 -2.76 11.83
N SER A 19 3.28 -2.64 11.56
CA SER A 19 4.03 -1.39 11.73
C SER A 19 3.60 -0.29 10.75
N VAL A 20 3.24 -0.68 9.52
CA VAL A 20 2.81 0.25 8.46
C VAL A 20 1.43 0.80 8.73
N ILE A 21 0.46 -0.06 9.07
CA ILE A 21 -0.95 0.33 9.27
C ILE A 21 -1.11 1.25 10.49
N THR A 22 -0.33 1.04 11.54
CA THR A 22 -0.38 1.86 12.77
C THR A 22 0.16 3.28 12.59
N SER A 23 0.88 3.57 11.51
CA SER A 23 1.40 4.90 11.21
C SER A 23 0.89 5.41 9.87
N LYS A 24 0.11 6.49 9.90
CA LYS A 24 -0.42 7.15 8.69
C LYS A 24 0.70 7.55 7.72
N GLU A 25 1.86 7.94 8.23
CA GLU A 25 3.03 8.30 7.42
C GLU A 25 3.64 7.07 6.72
N LYS A 26 3.84 5.97 7.46
CA LYS A 26 4.35 4.71 6.90
C LYS A 26 3.38 4.13 5.88
N ALA A 27 2.08 4.12 6.18
CA ALA A 27 1.04 3.69 5.24
C ALA A 27 1.06 4.53 3.96
N ARG A 28 1.20 5.85 4.06
CA ARG A 28 1.30 6.73 2.89
C ARG A 28 2.55 6.42 2.06
N LYS A 29 3.70 6.22 2.70
CA LYS A 29 4.94 5.87 2.02
C LYS A 29 4.83 4.51 1.31
N PHE A 30 4.31 3.49 1.99
CA PHE A 30 4.06 2.17 1.42
C PHE A 30 3.18 2.25 0.16
N LEU A 31 2.07 3.00 0.21
CA LEU A 31 1.18 3.19 -0.94
C LEU A 31 1.85 3.95 -2.10
N GLN A 32 2.82 4.83 -1.82
CA GLN A 32 3.61 5.52 -2.84
C GLN A 32 4.66 4.59 -3.47
N ASP A 33 5.36 3.81 -2.64
CA ASP A 33 6.39 2.87 -3.07
C ASP A 33 5.78 1.71 -3.88
N ALA A 34 4.58 1.25 -3.50
CA ALA A 34 3.78 0.30 -4.27
C ALA A 34 3.20 0.88 -5.58
N GLY A 35 3.44 2.16 -5.87
CA GLY A 35 2.98 2.81 -7.10
C GLY A 35 1.48 3.13 -7.16
N ILE A 36 0.73 2.91 -6.07
CA ILE A 36 -0.71 3.18 -6.00
C ILE A 36 -0.96 4.69 -5.89
N TYR A 37 -0.18 5.35 -5.04
CA TYR A 37 -0.24 6.80 -4.82
C TYR A 37 0.95 7.51 -5.47
N THR A 38 0.72 8.75 -5.88
CA THR A 38 1.76 9.69 -6.30
C THR A 38 2.47 10.27 -5.08
N LYS A 39 3.69 10.81 -5.26
CA LYS A 39 4.43 11.54 -4.22
C LYS A 39 3.59 12.67 -3.59
N LYS A 40 2.69 13.27 -4.37
CA LYS A 40 1.74 14.32 -3.93
C LYS A 40 0.55 13.80 -3.12
N GLY A 41 0.42 12.48 -2.92
CA GLY A 41 -0.66 11.86 -2.13
C GLY A 41 -1.96 11.64 -2.89
N ARG A 42 -1.95 11.70 -4.24
CA ARG A 42 -3.12 11.36 -5.08
C ARG A 42 -2.98 9.96 -5.66
N LEU A 43 -4.09 9.23 -5.82
CA LEU A 43 -4.12 7.96 -6.56
C LEU A 43 -3.57 8.12 -7.99
N ARG A 44 -2.85 7.11 -8.48
CA ARG A 44 -2.47 7.01 -9.89
C ARG A 44 -3.65 6.60 -10.77
N LYS A 45 -3.59 6.94 -12.06
CA LYS A 45 -4.69 6.75 -13.04
C LYS A 45 -5.27 5.33 -13.02
N GLY A 46 -4.44 4.29 -12.97
CA GLY A 46 -4.88 2.89 -12.95
C GLY A 46 -5.62 2.46 -11.68
N TYR A 47 -5.50 3.23 -10.59
CA TYR A 47 -6.18 2.98 -9.32
C TYR A 47 -7.29 4.00 -9.03
N ARG A 48 -7.52 4.95 -9.94
CA ARG A 48 -8.68 5.84 -9.84
C ARG A 48 -9.88 5.10 -10.40
N SER A 49 -10.87 4.85 -9.54
CA SER A 49 -12.18 4.40 -10.02
C SER A 49 -12.73 5.41 -11.04
N PRO A 50 -13.40 4.96 -12.12
CA PRO A 50 -14.08 5.85 -13.06
C PRO A 50 -15.05 6.83 -12.39
N SER A 51 -15.62 6.45 -11.25
CA SER A 51 -16.52 7.30 -10.45
C SER A 51 -15.82 8.49 -9.77
N ALA A 52 -14.50 8.45 -9.56
CA ALA A 52 -13.77 9.51 -8.86
C ALA A 52 -13.62 10.82 -9.67
N GLY A 53 -14.13 10.86 -10.92
CA GLY A 53 -14.21 12.05 -11.75
C GLY A 53 -15.62 12.60 -11.97
N LEU A 54 -16.66 11.94 -11.44
CA LEU A 54 -18.06 12.33 -11.64
C LEU A 54 -18.61 13.25 -10.53
N ASP A 55 -18.01 13.27 -9.34
CA ASP A 55 -18.42 14.15 -8.23
C ASP A 55 -17.78 15.57 -8.29
N ALA A 56 -17.25 15.98 -9.43
CA ALA A 56 -16.60 17.29 -9.62
C ALA A 56 -17.38 18.25 -10.55
N ARG A 57 -18.69 18.05 -10.71
CA ARG A 57 -19.57 18.95 -11.47
C ARG A 57 -20.74 19.40 -10.62
#